data_AF-A0A5N6P941-F1
#
_entry.id   AF-A0A5N6P941-F1
#
_cell.length_a   1.000
_cell.length_b   1.000
_cell.length_c   1.000
_cell.angle_alpha   90.00
_cell.angle_beta   90.00
_cell.angle_gamma   90.00
#
_symmetry.space_group_name_H-M   'P 1'
#
loop_
_entity.id
_entity.type
_entity.pdbx_description
1 polymer ?
#
loop_
_entity_poly.entity_id
_entity_poly.type
_entity_poly.pdbx_seq_one_letter_code
_entity_poly.pdbx_strand_id
1 'polypeptide(L)'
;MLMNLNLLRLGVFWLIIASFPSLSPRCEAIENELTLAIVKPDGIFGNYTNSIRETILQSGFTIQTQLTLHLTQDAVTIFYAEHSSRTFFPSLVKYMTSGPVLIMVLEKVNAISDWRRLIGPTDARKAKITHPHRLSL
;
A
#
# COMPACT_ATOMS: atom_id res chain seq x y z
N MET A 1 -10.92 -24.46 -44.55
CA MET A 1 -10.33 -25.68 -45.11
C MET A 1 -9.80 -26.51 -43.94
N LEU A 2 -10.73 -27.12 -43.19
CA LEU A 2 -11.01 -28.57 -43.13
C LEU A 2 -9.86 -29.39 -42.52
N MET A 3 -10.09 -29.81 -41.28
CA MET A 3 -9.44 -30.96 -40.62
C MET A 3 -9.66 -32.23 -41.45
N ASN A 4 -8.68 -33.13 -41.42
CA ASN A 4 -8.98 -34.56 -41.26
C ASN A 4 -7.86 -35.34 -40.58
N LEU A 5 -8.30 -36.33 -39.82
CA LEU A 5 -7.66 -37.15 -38.80
C LEU A 5 -7.48 -38.58 -39.32
N ASN A 6 -6.70 -39.39 -38.59
CA ASN A 6 -6.45 -40.84 -38.71
C ASN A 6 -5.16 -41.21 -39.48
N LEU A 7 -4.27 -42.09 -39.00
CA LEU A 7 -4.50 -43.23 -38.12
C LEU A 7 -3.20 -43.65 -37.40
N LEU A 8 -3.37 -43.88 -36.09
CA LEU A 8 -2.65 -44.78 -35.18
C LEU A 8 -1.63 -45.75 -35.82
N ARG A 9 -0.37 -45.68 -35.34
CA ARG A 9 0.50 -46.86 -35.24
C ARG A 9 1.38 -46.77 -33.98
N LEU A 10 1.16 -47.74 -33.10
CA LEU A 10 2.08 -48.30 -32.07
C LEU A 10 2.36 -47.34 -30.89
N GLY A 11 1.75 -47.47 -29.71
CA GLY A 11 1.54 -48.69 -28.94
C GLY A 11 2.75 -48.96 -28.04
N VAL A 12 2.61 -48.67 -26.75
CA VAL A 12 3.43 -49.19 -25.63
C VAL A 12 4.80 -48.51 -25.38
N PHE A 13 4.84 -47.19 -25.25
CA PHE A 13 5.92 -46.43 -24.59
C PHE A 13 5.29 -45.06 -24.27
N TRP A 14 4.57 -44.87 -23.17
CA TRP A 14 5.13 -44.70 -21.85
C TRP A 14 3.96 -44.59 -20.86
N LEU A 15 3.65 -45.68 -20.17
CA LEU A 15 2.53 -45.82 -19.24
C LEU A 15 2.93 -45.45 -17.79
N ILE A 16 3.84 -44.48 -17.60
CA ILE A 16 4.34 -44.09 -16.26
C ILE A 16 4.65 -42.58 -16.16
N ILE A 17 3.67 -41.69 -16.38
CA ILE A 17 3.48 -40.47 -15.53
C ILE A 17 1.97 -40.24 -15.39
N ALA A 18 1.31 -41.20 -14.77
CA ALA A 18 -0.05 -41.05 -14.26
C ALA A 18 -0.02 -41.18 -12.73
N SER A 19 0.93 -40.51 -12.07
CA SER A 19 1.07 -40.51 -10.60
C SER A 19 1.73 -39.25 -10.02
N PHE A 20 1.51 -38.09 -10.64
CA PHE A 20 1.61 -36.84 -9.90
C PHE A 20 0.35 -36.02 -10.13
N PRO A 21 -0.69 -36.21 -9.31
CA PRO A 21 -1.71 -35.20 -9.19
C PRO A 21 -1.06 -34.04 -8.41
N SER A 22 -0.32 -33.15 -9.07
CA SER A 22 -0.14 -31.81 -8.53
C SER A 22 -1.32 -30.95 -8.98
N LEU A 23 -2.53 -31.40 -8.63
CA LEU A 23 -3.57 -30.46 -8.25
C LEU A 23 -3.11 -29.90 -6.90
N SER A 24 -2.29 -28.85 -6.91
CA SER A 24 -2.54 -27.86 -5.88
C SER A 24 -3.81 -27.15 -6.37
N PRO A 25 -4.90 -27.07 -5.58
CA PRO A 25 -5.64 -25.83 -5.67
C PRO A 25 -4.57 -24.78 -5.47
N ARG A 26 -4.34 -23.91 -6.46
CA ARG A 26 -3.78 -22.61 -6.14
C ARG A 26 -4.84 -22.00 -5.23
N CYS A 27 -4.76 -22.34 -3.94
CA CYS A 27 -5.21 -21.49 -2.89
C CYS A 27 -4.52 -20.20 -3.26
N GLU A 28 -5.27 -19.26 -3.80
CA GLU A 28 -4.80 -17.92 -4.02
C GLU A 28 -4.39 -17.47 -2.63
N ALA A 29 -3.09 -17.60 -2.35
CA ALA A 29 -2.56 -17.24 -1.05
C ALA A 29 -2.97 -15.79 -0.90
N ILE A 30 -3.80 -15.53 0.10
CA ILE A 30 -4.20 -14.18 0.43
C ILE A 30 -2.91 -13.54 0.97
N GLU A 31 -2.09 -13.02 0.07
CA GLU A 31 -0.86 -12.36 0.43
C GLU A 31 -1.23 -11.02 1.05
N ASN A 32 -0.85 -10.86 2.31
CA ASN A 32 -0.96 -9.58 2.96
C ASN A 32 0.05 -8.62 2.34
N GLU A 33 -0.43 -7.48 1.89
CA GLU A 33 0.42 -6.40 1.41
C GLU A 33 0.85 -5.52 2.57
N LEU A 34 2.06 -4.96 2.45
CA LEU A 34 2.56 -3.93 3.35
C LEU A 34 2.50 -2.57 2.66
N THR A 35 2.05 -1.56 3.39
CA THR A 35 2.06 -0.16 2.95
C THR A 35 2.60 0.76 4.02
N LEU A 36 3.21 1.86 3.60
CA LEU A 36 3.73 2.89 4.48
C LEU A 36 2.68 3.99 4.68
N ALA A 37 2.42 4.33 5.94
CA ALA A 37 1.62 5.48 6.34
C ALA A 37 2.52 6.49 7.04
N ILE A 38 2.42 7.76 6.66
CA ILE A 38 3.16 8.86 7.29
C ILE A 38 2.13 9.89 7.75
N VAL A 39 2.13 10.18 9.04
CA VAL A 39 1.39 11.30 9.63
C VAL A 39 2.32 12.50 9.69
N LYS A 40 1.90 13.57 9.03
CA LYS A 40 2.63 14.85 8.96
C LYS A 40 2.70 15.54 10.33
N PRO A 41 3.59 16.55 10.51
CA PRO A 41 3.80 17.18 11.81
C PRO A 41 2.54 17.82 12.42
N ASP A 42 1.67 18.40 11.60
CA ASP A 42 0.39 18.96 12.03
C ASP A 42 -0.57 17.92 12.64
N GLY A 43 -0.61 16.71 12.08
CA GLY A 43 -1.38 15.59 12.62
C GLY A 43 -0.93 15.17 14.02
N ILE A 44 0.36 15.34 14.32
CA ILE A 44 0.91 15.09 15.66
C ILE A 44 0.60 16.24 16.61
N PHE A 45 0.88 17.49 16.23
CA PHE A 45 0.63 18.64 17.09
C PHE A 45 -0.86 18.85 17.41
N GLY A 46 -1.75 18.46 16.50
CA GLY A 46 -3.20 18.51 16.70
C GLY A 46 -3.77 17.39 17.57
N ASN A 47 -2.94 16.50 18.14
CA ASN A 47 -3.36 15.32 18.90
C ASN A 47 -4.30 14.37 18.12
N TYR A 48 -4.25 14.39 16.79
CA TYR A 48 -5.10 13.53 15.93
C TYR A 48 -4.56 12.10 15.81
N THR A 49 -3.34 11.86 16.27
CA THR A 49 -2.65 10.56 16.17
C THR A 49 -3.50 9.38 16.65
N ASN A 50 -4.16 9.51 17.80
CA ASN A 50 -4.99 8.44 18.35
C ASN A 50 -6.22 8.15 17.47
N SER A 51 -6.90 9.21 17.02
CA SER A 51 -8.06 9.08 16.13
C SER A 51 -7.69 8.49 14.77
N ILE A 52 -6.52 8.86 14.23
CA ILE A 52 -5.97 8.27 13.00
C ILE A 52 -5.70 6.77 13.21
N ARG A 53 -5.05 6.41 14.32
CA ARG A 53 -4.75 5.02 14.65
C ARG A 53 -6.02 4.18 14.79
N GLU A 54 -7.02 4.69 15.50
CA GLU A 54 -8.31 4.03 15.65
C GLU A 54 -8.99 3.81 14.31
N THR A 55 -8.98 4.81 13.42
CA THR A 55 -9.57 4.68 12.09
C THR A 55 -8.84 3.65 11.22
N ILE A 56 -7.51 3.58 11.31
CA ILE A 56 -6.69 2.56 10.64
C ILE A 56 -7.10 1.16 11.10
N LEU A 57 -7.18 0.95 12.41
CA LEU A 57 -7.54 -0.35 13.00
C LEU A 57 -8.99 -0.74 12.66
N GLN A 58 -9.93 0.20 12.74
CA GLN A 58 -11.32 -0.01 12.36
C GLN A 58 -11.50 -0.31 10.87
N SER A 59 -10.58 0.15 10.02
CA SER A 59 -10.56 -0.15 8.58
C SER A 59 -9.97 -1.53 8.26
N GLY A 60 -9.63 -2.32 9.29
CA GLY A 60 -9.14 -3.69 9.16
C GLY A 60 -7.65 -3.78 8.81
N PHE A 61 -6.87 -2.73 9.04
CA PHE A 61 -5.41 -2.79 8.93
C PHE A 61 -4.79 -3.24 10.25
N THR A 62 -3.70 -3.98 10.15
CA THR A 62 -2.80 -4.27 11.27
C THR A 62 -1.62 -3.30 11.23
N ILE A 63 -1.27 -2.71 12.36
CA ILE A 63 -0.07 -1.86 12.47
C ILE A 63 1.08 -2.75 12.93
N GLN A 64 2.02 -3.06 12.04
CA GLN A 64 3.18 -3.90 12.35
C GLN A 64 4.26 -3.18 13.12
N THR A 65 4.49 -1.91 12.76
CA THR A 65 5.49 -1.06 13.40
C THR A 65 5.07 0.38 13.31
N GLN A 66 5.47 1.16 14.31
CA GLN A 66 5.33 2.61 14.31
C GLN A 66 6.58 3.26 14.89
N LEU A 67 6.96 4.40 14.32
CA LEU A 67 8.13 5.15 14.73
C LEU A 67 7.86 6.65 14.61
N THR A 68 8.06 7.39 15.70
CA THR A 68 8.04 8.85 15.69
C THR A 68 9.46 9.38 15.60
N LEU A 69 9.76 10.20 14.60
CA LEU A 69 11.08 10.81 14.44
C LEU A 69 11.01 12.21 13.84
N HIS A 70 12.08 12.98 14.01
CA HIS A 70 12.28 14.22 13.27
C HIS A 70 13.08 13.91 12.00
N LEU A 71 12.50 14.20 10.84
CA LEU A 71 13.19 14.01 9.56
C LEU A 71 14.23 15.11 9.35
N THR A 72 15.43 14.73 8.93
CA THR A 72 16.45 15.67 8.48
C THR A 72 16.13 16.17 7.07
N GLN A 73 16.60 17.36 6.72
CA GLN A 73 16.41 17.92 5.38
C GLN A 73 16.91 16.97 4.28
N ASP A 74 18.05 16.32 4.48
CA ASP A 74 18.62 15.37 3.53
C ASP A 74 17.70 14.15 3.35
N ALA A 75 17.19 13.58 4.45
CA ALA A 75 16.27 12.44 4.39
C ALA A 75 14.98 12.79 3.64
N VAL A 76 14.40 13.96 3.89
CA VAL A 76 13.20 14.43 3.17
C VAL A 76 13.50 14.66 1.69
N THR A 77 14.64 15.25 1.38
CA THR A 77 15.05 15.56 0.00
C THR A 77 15.22 14.29 -0.82
N ILE A 78 15.84 13.25 -0.22
CA ILE A 78 15.99 11.93 -0.85
C ILE A 78 14.62 11.27 -1.01
N PHE A 79 13.77 11.29 0.03
CA PHE A 79 12.46 10.64 0.00
C PHE A 79 11.52 11.25 -1.05
N TYR A 80 11.56 12.57 -1.23
CA TYR A 80 10.73 13.28 -2.21
C TYR A 80 11.49 13.65 -3.48
N ALA A 81 12.63 13.02 -3.79
CA ALA A 81 13.48 13.38 -4.91
C ALA A 81 12.73 13.44 -6.27
N GLU A 82 11.74 12.57 -6.47
CA GLU A 82 10.86 12.57 -7.66
C GLU A 82 10.09 13.88 -7.84
N HIS A 83 9.86 14.62 -6.76
CA HIS A 83 9.15 15.90 -6.74
C HIS A 83 10.11 17.10 -6.74
N SER A 84 11.43 16.89 -6.82
CA SER A 84 12.45 17.96 -6.75
C SER A 84 12.29 19.05 -7.82
N SER A 85 11.76 18.69 -8.98
CA SER A 85 11.49 19.62 -10.09
C SER A 85 10.25 20.50 -9.89
N ARG A 86 9.46 20.25 -8.83
CA ARG A 86 8.23 21.00 -8.55
C ARG A 86 8.53 22.27 -7.76
N THR A 87 7.86 23.35 -8.11
CA THR A 87 8.03 24.67 -7.44
C THR A 87 7.68 24.66 -5.95
N PHE A 88 6.84 23.72 -5.50
CA PHE A 88 6.47 23.57 -4.08
C PHE A 88 7.47 22.74 -3.25
N PHE A 89 8.48 22.13 -3.88
CA PHE A 89 9.40 21.21 -3.21
C PHE A 89 10.14 21.83 -2.01
N PRO A 90 10.69 23.06 -2.09
CA PRO A 90 11.35 23.67 -0.93
C PRO A 90 10.39 23.89 0.25
N SER A 91 9.14 24.24 -0.03
CA SER A 91 8.10 24.41 0.99
C SER A 91 7.71 23.07 1.61
N LEU A 92 7.62 22.00 0.82
CA LEU A 92 7.36 20.64 1.31
C LEU A 92 8.48 20.17 2.24
N VAL A 93 9.75 20.38 1.83
CA VAL A 93 10.91 20.02 2.65
C VAL A 93 10.85 20.74 4.00
N LYS A 94 10.69 22.07 3.98
CA LYS A 94 10.58 22.89 5.20
C LYS A 94 9.43 22.44 6.09
N TYR A 95 8.29 22.08 5.51
CA TYR A 95 7.13 21.62 6.23
C TYR A 95 7.37 20.25 6.90
N MET A 96 7.94 19.28 6.18
CA MET A 96 8.24 17.95 6.73
C MET A 96 9.34 17.98 7.82
N THR A 97 10.28 18.92 7.75
CA THR A 97 11.32 19.10 8.78
C THR A 97 10.88 19.98 9.95
N SER A 98 9.67 20.56 9.93
CA SER A 98 9.22 21.53 10.93
C SER A 98 8.88 20.90 12.29
N GLY A 99 8.71 19.59 12.36
CA GLY A 99 8.35 18.89 13.59
C GLY A 99 8.51 17.37 13.46
N PRO A 100 8.08 16.63 14.48
CA PRO A 100 8.09 15.18 14.44
C PRO A 100 7.10 14.67 13.40
N VAL A 101 7.39 13.51 12.81
CA VAL A 101 6.48 12.74 11.96
C VAL A 101 6.30 11.35 12.56
N LEU A 102 5.14 10.74 12.32
CA LEU A 102 4.85 9.38 12.74
C LEU A 102 4.77 8.52 11.50
N ILE A 103 5.63 7.53 11.44
CA ILE A 103 5.69 6.54 10.37
C ILE A 103 5.08 5.25 10.89
N MET A 104 4.18 4.63 10.13
CA MET A 104 3.55 3.36 10.44
C MET A 104 3.65 2.41 9.25
N VAL A 105 3.98 1.15 9.53
CA VAL A 105 3.89 0.05 8.56
C VAL A 105 2.55 -0.64 8.78
N LEU A 106 1.70 -0.59 7.76
CA LEU A 106 0.36 -1.16 7.79
C LEU A 106 0.33 -2.44 6.95
N GLU A 107 -0.35 -3.45 7.46
CA GLU A 107 -0.56 -4.74 6.81
C GLU A 107 -2.04 -5.02 6.62
N LYS A 108 -2.41 -5.46 5.41
CA LYS A 108 -3.76 -5.92 5.07
C LYS A 108 -3.73 -6.64 3.72
N VAL A 109 -4.70 -7.51 3.48
CA VAL A 109 -5.05 -7.94 2.11
C VAL A 109 -5.39 -6.71 1.27
N ASN A 110 -4.73 -6.51 0.13
CA ASN A 110 -4.90 -5.31 -0.73
C ASN A 110 -4.62 -3.97 0.00
N ALA A 111 -3.67 -3.96 0.95
CA ALA A 111 -3.37 -2.80 1.79
C ALA A 111 -3.16 -1.51 0.99
N ILE A 112 -2.46 -1.56 -0.15
CA ILE A 112 -2.12 -0.36 -0.92
C ILE A 112 -3.39 0.30 -1.50
N SER A 113 -4.26 -0.51 -2.11
CA SER A 113 -5.52 -0.03 -2.70
C SER A 113 -6.46 0.51 -1.62
N ASP A 114 -6.63 -0.22 -0.54
CA ASP A 114 -7.50 0.18 0.57
C ASP A 114 -6.97 1.42 1.29
N TRP A 115 -5.65 1.54 1.43
CA TRP A 115 -5.03 2.69 2.06
C TRP A 115 -5.26 3.95 1.24
N ARG A 116 -5.02 3.89 -0.08
CA ARG A 116 -5.34 4.98 -1.01
C ARG A 116 -6.81 5.39 -0.97
N ARG A 117 -7.72 4.41 -0.81
CA ARG A 117 -9.16 4.66 -0.66
C ARG A 117 -9.47 5.38 0.66
N LEU A 118 -8.80 5.00 1.76
CA LEU A 118 -9.03 5.51 3.10
C LEU A 118 -8.56 6.95 3.27
N ILE A 119 -7.33 7.25 2.86
CA ILE A 119 -6.74 8.60 2.96
C ILE A 119 -7.44 9.63 2.06
N GLY A 120 -8.08 9.16 0.99
CA GLY A 120 -8.76 10.03 0.03
C GLY A 120 -7.80 10.85 -0.84
N PRO A 121 -8.33 11.80 -1.64
CA PRO A 121 -7.51 12.60 -2.53
C PRO A 121 -6.50 13.44 -1.72
N THR A 122 -5.24 13.45 -2.18
CA THR A 122 -4.03 14.04 -1.58
C THR A 122 -4.11 15.53 -1.21
N ASP A 123 -5.24 16.21 -1.45
CA ASP A 123 -5.48 17.60 -1.08
C ASP A 123 -6.35 17.70 0.18
N ALA A 124 -5.73 17.96 1.34
CA ALA A 124 -6.42 18.24 2.61
C ALA A 124 -7.40 19.44 2.53
N ARG A 125 -7.27 20.30 1.51
CA ARG A 125 -8.21 21.41 1.23
C ARG A 125 -9.49 20.96 0.49
N LYS A 126 -9.48 19.82 -0.21
CA LYS A 126 -10.65 19.30 -0.94
C LYS A 126 -11.53 18.37 -0.10
N ALA A 127 -11.04 17.84 1.03
CA ALA A 127 -11.81 16.95 1.88
C ALA A 127 -12.97 17.63 2.63
N LYS A 128 -12.96 18.97 2.78
CA LYS A 128 -14.00 19.70 3.53
C LYS A 128 -15.33 19.93 2.81
N ILE A 129 -15.46 19.65 1.51
CA ILE A 129 -16.66 20.03 0.75
C ILE A 129 -17.49 18.82 0.27
N THR A 130 -16.94 17.60 0.24
CA THR A 130 -17.67 16.50 -0.43
C THR A 130 -18.06 15.33 0.48
N HIS A 131 -17.35 15.00 1.58
CA HIS A 131 -17.74 13.88 2.44
C HIS A 131 -17.26 14.07 3.91
N PRO A 132 -18.14 14.31 4.89
CA PRO A 132 -17.77 14.67 6.27
C PRO A 132 -17.12 13.57 7.13
N HIS A 133 -16.83 12.38 6.56
CA HIS A 133 -16.37 11.19 7.29
C HIS A 133 -14.97 10.66 6.91
N ARG A 134 -14.10 11.44 6.26
CA ARG A 134 -12.71 11.00 5.95
C ARG A 134 -11.64 11.84 6.64
N LEU A 135 -10.65 11.15 7.20
CA LEU A 135 -9.44 11.74 7.76
C LEU A 135 -8.51 12.19 6.63
N SER A 136 -8.17 13.47 6.63
CA SER A 136 -7.18 14.05 5.71
C SER A 136 -5.78 13.82 6.29
N LEU A 137 -4.93 13.09 5.58
CA LEU A 137 -3.49 12.96 5.89
C LEU A 137 -2.66 13.95 5.07
#